data_AF-A0A352DBM0-F1
#
_entry.id   AF-A0A352DBM0-F1
#
_cell.length_a   1.000
_cell.length_b   1.000
_cell.length_c   1.000
_cell.angle_alpha   90.00
_cell.angle_beta   90.00
_cell.angle_gamma   90.00
#
_symmetry.space_group_name_H-M   'P 1'
#
loop_
_entity.id
_entity.type
_entity.pdbx_description
1 polymer ?
#
loop_
_entity_poly.entity_id
_entity_poly.type
_entity_poly.pdbx_seq_one_letter_code
_entity_poly.pdbx_strand_id
1 'polypeptide(L)'
;MWVASDGVHATKFTGDGSGLTNVSGTGDNLGSHVATKTLDMAGYDINAAGGISATGYKQSGETILIVEGDENFYSGIGASPDGPPYGSANTSIGNDSGGWATVGREYNSFFGYGAAYSGTGGDENTILGAVAAGLSGIGSGNTMIGAWAGWDSSGDGNIFIGNNAGTGVRYATSDNNIMIGNNTHMSSYDASYKLNIGNLLYGDMAAYSIGIGTETPMAALDVVSTGTASNVYAQIWRNGTGVVVASMTSQGTLFATLGTSGDNLGNHTATQALNMGGFNLNNAGAITSVSTITGYSTMTVLGSAFSVGGSTLVVVNGRVGISSAAPVAQLGVQGEAVISSTLTVQSIMADNLVGGIMYFAKSSCPNGFLKANGAAVSRTTYSKLYDAIGVTFGSGDGSTTFNLPDIRGEFLRGYDDGRGVDSGRSIGTSQSDAFQGHRHRTTKRYNSAISGTIGPVYRPDGSISDDTLLTDPISDGVNGTPRVASETRPRNIALMGCIKY
;
A
#
# COMPACT_ATOMS: atom_id res chain seq x y z
N MET A 1 -8.20 -80.17 97.39
CA MET A 1 -6.78 -80.54 97.35
C MET A 1 -6.14 -80.02 98.63
N TRP A 2 -5.43 -80.89 99.34
CA TRP A 2 -4.55 -80.52 100.46
C TRP A 2 -3.51 -79.49 99.99
N VAL A 3 -3.17 -78.52 100.84
CA VAL A 3 -2.06 -77.61 100.58
C VAL A 3 -0.81 -78.24 101.20
N ALA A 4 0.08 -78.76 100.36
CA ALA A 4 1.44 -79.10 100.75
C ALA A 4 2.30 -77.82 100.76
N SER A 5 3.33 -77.81 101.60
CA SER A 5 4.21 -76.67 101.94
C SER A 5 5.13 -76.19 100.80
N ASP A 6 4.93 -76.68 99.59
CA ASP A 6 5.65 -76.39 98.35
C ASP A 6 4.79 -75.63 97.31
N GLY A 7 3.61 -75.15 97.73
CA GLY A 7 2.70 -74.34 96.90
C GLY A 7 1.59 -75.16 96.26
N VAL A 8 0.52 -74.48 95.85
CA VAL A 8 -0.64 -75.11 95.20
C VAL A 8 -0.30 -75.35 93.72
N HIS A 9 -0.10 -76.61 93.34
CA HIS A 9 0.15 -77.01 91.96
C HIS A 9 -1.12 -77.61 91.34
N ALA A 10 -1.65 -77.00 90.28
CA ALA A 10 -2.78 -77.54 89.52
C ALA A 10 -2.33 -77.81 88.08
N THR A 11 -2.59 -79.02 87.58
CA THR A 11 -2.33 -79.41 86.17
C THR A 11 -3.20 -78.63 85.18
N LYS A 12 -4.34 -78.10 85.64
CA LYS A 12 -5.22 -77.21 84.90
C LYS A 12 -5.98 -76.34 85.89
N PHE A 13 -5.86 -75.02 85.77
CA PHE A 13 -6.70 -74.09 86.49
C PHE A 13 -7.92 -73.75 85.63
N THR A 14 -9.12 -73.76 86.22
CA THR A 14 -10.36 -73.35 85.55
C THR A 14 -10.99 -72.26 86.40
N GLY A 15 -10.83 -71.02 85.96
CA GLY A 15 -11.21 -69.80 86.67
C GLY A 15 -10.47 -68.61 86.03
N ASP A 16 -10.91 -67.38 86.32
CA ASP A 16 -10.31 -66.15 85.76
C ASP A 16 -8.96 -65.77 86.40
N GLY A 17 -8.53 -66.50 87.43
CA GLY A 17 -7.23 -66.32 88.09
C GLY A 17 -7.09 -65.01 88.87
N SER A 18 -8.11 -64.15 88.88
CA SER A 18 -8.06 -62.77 89.38
C SER A 18 -7.86 -62.64 90.89
N GLY A 19 -8.10 -63.72 91.64
CA GLY A 19 -7.89 -63.80 93.09
C GLY A 19 -6.55 -64.44 93.53
N LEU A 20 -5.67 -64.81 92.59
CA LEU A 20 -4.39 -65.44 92.92
C LEU A 20 -3.38 -64.38 93.36
N THR A 21 -2.83 -64.55 94.57
CA THR A 21 -1.74 -63.71 95.11
C THR A 21 -0.45 -64.52 95.13
N ASN A 22 0.72 -63.87 95.11
CA ASN A 22 2.05 -64.49 95.07
C ASN A 22 2.41 -65.28 93.79
N VAL A 23 1.79 -64.96 92.64
CA VAL A 23 2.24 -65.50 91.34
C VAL A 23 3.45 -64.68 90.87
N SER A 24 4.66 -65.21 91.03
CA SER A 24 5.89 -64.51 90.65
C SER A 24 6.23 -64.73 89.16
N GLY A 25 5.95 -63.74 88.32
CA GLY A 25 6.37 -63.68 86.92
C GLY A 25 5.97 -62.35 86.28
N THR A 26 6.91 -61.63 85.68
CA THR A 26 6.74 -60.25 85.16
C THR A 26 5.99 -60.18 83.82
N GLY A 27 4.96 -60.98 83.64
CA GLY A 27 4.15 -60.96 82.42
C GLY A 27 3.15 -62.10 82.41
N ASP A 28 1.87 -61.76 82.38
CA ASP A 28 0.80 -62.71 82.11
C ASP A 28 0.96 -63.23 80.68
N ASN A 29 1.23 -64.54 80.53
CA ASN A 29 1.15 -65.21 79.25
C ASN A 29 -0.27 -65.77 79.14
N LEU A 30 -1.19 -64.92 78.69
CA LEU A 30 -2.60 -65.26 78.43
C LEU A 30 -2.78 -66.47 77.48
N GLY A 31 -1.70 -66.95 76.84
CA GLY A 31 -1.75 -68.03 75.87
C GLY A 31 -2.58 -67.65 74.65
N SER A 32 -3.13 -68.65 73.95
CA SER A 32 -4.14 -68.40 72.93
C SER A 32 -5.48 -68.16 73.62
N HIS A 33 -5.88 -66.90 73.73
CA HIS A 33 -7.11 -66.48 74.39
C HIS A 33 -8.04 -65.78 73.40
N VAL A 34 -9.34 -66.11 73.47
CA VAL A 34 -10.40 -65.41 72.74
C VAL A 34 -11.20 -64.60 73.75
N ALA A 35 -11.00 -63.28 73.76
CA ALA A 35 -11.79 -62.40 74.61
C ALA A 35 -13.23 -62.35 74.08
N THR A 36 -14.19 -62.80 74.89
CA THR A 36 -15.63 -62.73 74.56
C THR A 36 -16.27 -61.39 74.94
N LYS A 37 -15.47 -60.47 75.48
CA LYS A 37 -15.79 -59.09 75.87
C LYS A 37 -14.58 -58.20 75.53
N THR A 38 -14.72 -56.89 75.72
CA THR A 38 -13.62 -55.91 75.57
C THR A 38 -12.39 -56.34 76.38
N LEU A 39 -11.24 -56.45 75.71
CA LEU A 39 -9.95 -56.65 76.36
C LEU A 39 -9.40 -55.28 76.78
N ASP A 40 -9.32 -55.03 78.08
CA ASP A 40 -8.77 -53.78 78.63
C ASP A 40 -7.23 -53.89 78.76
N MET A 41 -6.52 -53.07 78.00
CA MET A 41 -5.05 -52.99 77.97
C MET A 41 -4.54 -51.65 78.50
N ALA A 42 -5.36 -50.89 79.26
CA ALA A 42 -4.95 -49.60 79.79
C ALA A 42 -3.64 -49.73 80.61
N GLY A 43 -2.55 -49.14 80.09
CA GLY A 43 -1.22 -49.14 80.72
C GLY A 43 -0.30 -50.31 80.34
N TYR A 44 -0.68 -51.18 79.40
CA TYR A 44 0.15 -52.28 78.91
C TYR A 44 0.49 -52.11 77.42
N ASP A 45 1.79 -51.98 77.12
CA ASP A 45 2.27 -51.89 75.74
C ASP A 45 2.23 -53.24 75.02
N ILE A 46 1.81 -53.27 73.75
CA ILE A 46 1.95 -54.43 72.87
C ILE A 46 3.35 -54.39 72.25
N ASN A 47 4.35 -54.92 72.97
CA ASN A 47 5.77 -54.78 72.59
C ASN A 47 6.28 -55.78 71.53
N ALA A 48 5.48 -56.81 71.18
CA ALA A 48 5.81 -57.77 70.12
C ALA A 48 4.56 -58.55 69.66
N ALA A 49 3.97 -58.17 68.53
CA ALA A 49 2.88 -58.92 67.88
C ALA A 49 3.29 -59.30 66.45
N GLY A 50 3.11 -60.57 66.06
CA GLY A 50 3.34 -61.03 64.68
C GLY A 50 2.32 -60.52 63.67
N GLY A 51 1.23 -59.93 64.16
CA GLY A 51 0.17 -59.25 63.41
C GLY A 51 -0.97 -58.87 64.36
N ILE A 52 -1.49 -57.64 64.27
CA ILE A 52 -2.67 -57.19 65.00
C ILE A 52 -3.77 -57.02 63.96
N SER A 53 -4.78 -57.89 63.98
CA SER A 53 -5.99 -57.73 63.17
C SER A 53 -7.07 -57.13 64.05
N ALA A 54 -7.34 -55.83 63.85
CA ALA A 54 -8.38 -55.10 64.55
C ALA A 54 -9.17 -54.29 63.53
N THR A 55 -10.50 -54.26 63.66
CA THR A 55 -11.35 -53.43 62.79
C THR A 55 -11.12 -51.93 63.03
N GLY A 56 -10.53 -51.55 64.16
CA GLY A 56 -9.94 -50.23 64.35
C GLY A 56 -9.06 -50.11 65.58
N TYR A 57 -8.19 -49.10 65.58
CA TYR A 57 -7.38 -48.68 66.74
C TYR A 57 -7.99 -47.41 67.34
N LYS A 58 -8.27 -47.40 68.65
CA LYS A 58 -8.84 -46.24 69.36
C LYS A 58 -7.89 -45.69 70.43
N GLN A 59 -7.78 -44.37 70.58
CA GLN A 59 -7.10 -43.71 71.70
C GLN A 59 -8.07 -42.73 72.36
N SER A 60 -8.15 -42.75 73.70
CA SER A 60 -9.06 -41.89 74.47
C SER A 60 -10.54 -41.99 74.09
N GLY A 61 -10.97 -43.13 73.53
CA GLY A 61 -12.35 -43.36 73.05
C GLY A 61 -12.57 -43.09 71.57
N GLU A 62 -11.61 -42.42 70.91
CA GLU A 62 -11.70 -41.99 69.51
C GLU A 62 -11.00 -42.95 68.56
N THR A 63 -11.60 -43.25 67.41
CA THR A 63 -11.00 -44.12 66.40
C THR A 63 -9.91 -43.40 65.60
N ILE A 64 -8.71 -43.98 65.54
CA ILE A 64 -7.50 -43.41 64.93
C ILE A 64 -7.09 -44.12 63.65
N LEU A 65 -7.35 -45.42 63.52
CA LEU A 65 -7.06 -46.20 62.32
C LEU A 65 -8.20 -47.19 62.09
N ILE A 66 -8.76 -47.24 60.88
CA ILE A 66 -9.75 -48.22 60.44
C ILE A 66 -9.24 -48.89 59.17
N VAL A 67 -9.33 -50.22 59.14
CA VAL A 67 -9.14 -51.04 57.93
C VAL A 67 -10.45 -51.81 57.74
N GLU A 68 -11.43 -51.17 57.12
CA GLU A 68 -12.76 -51.74 56.84
C GLU A 68 -13.05 -51.64 55.33
N GLY A 69 -13.60 -52.73 54.75
CA GLY A 69 -13.84 -52.84 53.31
C GLY A 69 -12.63 -53.26 52.47
N ASP A 70 -12.82 -53.40 51.16
CA ASP A 70 -11.75 -53.77 50.21
C ASP A 70 -10.79 -52.57 50.01
N GLU A 71 -9.59 -52.66 50.56
CA GLU A 71 -8.44 -51.75 50.31
C GLU A 71 -8.57 -50.29 50.81
N ASN A 72 -9.44 -50.00 51.78
CA ASN A 72 -9.51 -48.65 52.37
C ASN A 72 -8.47 -48.41 53.50
N PHE A 73 -8.01 -47.16 53.64
CA PHE A 73 -7.14 -46.69 54.72
C PHE A 73 -7.68 -45.38 55.33
N TYR A 74 -8.22 -45.43 56.54
CA TYR A 74 -8.73 -44.24 57.23
C TYR A 74 -7.93 -43.97 58.51
N SER A 75 -7.40 -42.76 58.66
CA SER A 75 -6.66 -42.34 59.85
C SER A 75 -7.01 -40.93 60.33
N GLY A 76 -7.44 -40.81 61.59
CA GLY A 76 -7.87 -39.56 62.22
C GLY A 76 -9.29 -39.64 62.79
N ILE A 77 -9.56 -38.77 63.78
CA ILE A 77 -10.88 -38.67 64.42
C ILE A 77 -11.90 -38.22 63.36
N GLY A 78 -12.99 -38.97 63.16
CA GLY A 78 -14.00 -38.63 62.14
C GLY A 78 -13.55 -38.84 60.68
N ALA A 79 -12.42 -39.54 60.45
CA ALA A 79 -11.91 -39.80 59.10
C ALA A 79 -12.65 -40.91 58.34
N SER A 80 -13.58 -41.60 59.00
CA SER A 80 -14.33 -42.73 58.47
C SER A 80 -15.77 -42.38 58.13
N PRO A 81 -16.36 -43.00 57.08
CA PRO A 81 -17.80 -42.92 56.82
C PRO A 81 -18.65 -43.34 58.02
N ASP A 82 -19.83 -42.71 58.15
CA ASP A 82 -20.89 -43.16 59.05
C ASP A 82 -21.63 -44.39 58.48
N GLY A 83 -20.95 -45.54 58.52
CA GLY A 83 -21.55 -46.87 58.32
C GLY A 83 -21.49 -47.47 56.90
N PRO A 84 -21.72 -48.80 56.76
CA PRO A 84 -21.65 -49.53 55.50
C PRO A 84 -22.86 -49.25 54.56
N PRO A 85 -22.74 -49.52 53.23
CA PRO A 85 -21.58 -50.11 52.56
C PRO A 85 -20.44 -49.12 52.32
N TYR A 86 -19.25 -49.51 52.80
CA TYR A 86 -18.01 -48.81 52.50
C TYR A 86 -17.66 -49.07 51.03
N GLY A 87 -17.28 -48.02 50.31
CA GLY A 87 -16.68 -48.20 48.99
C GLY A 87 -15.28 -48.85 49.06
N SER A 88 -14.55 -48.93 47.94
CA SER A 88 -13.25 -49.63 47.86
C SER A 88 -12.07 -48.69 47.56
N ALA A 89 -10.86 -49.06 47.96
CA ALA A 89 -9.61 -48.34 47.62
C ALA A 89 -9.57 -46.83 47.98
N ASN A 90 -10.21 -46.41 49.08
CA ASN A 90 -10.19 -45.02 49.55
C ASN A 90 -9.15 -44.80 50.65
N THR A 91 -8.46 -43.66 50.62
CA THR A 91 -7.52 -43.21 51.66
C THR A 91 -8.02 -41.90 52.26
N SER A 92 -8.24 -41.82 53.58
CA SER A 92 -8.50 -40.55 54.28
C SER A 92 -7.58 -40.38 55.46
N ILE A 93 -6.85 -39.27 55.53
CA ILE A 93 -5.90 -38.97 56.61
C ILE A 93 -6.13 -37.55 57.12
N GLY A 94 -6.56 -37.41 58.37
CA GLY A 94 -6.83 -36.12 59.00
C GLY A 94 -8.08 -36.17 59.88
N ASN A 95 -8.18 -35.26 60.85
CA ASN A 95 -9.41 -35.12 61.61
C ASN A 95 -10.53 -34.60 60.69
N ASP A 96 -11.68 -35.28 60.71
CA ASP A 96 -12.86 -35.05 59.88
C ASP A 96 -12.60 -35.10 58.36
N SER A 97 -11.56 -35.82 57.93
CA SER A 97 -11.27 -36.01 56.49
C SER A 97 -12.19 -37.07 55.87
N GLY A 98 -12.86 -36.78 54.76
CA GLY A 98 -13.74 -37.71 54.05
C GLY A 98 -15.22 -37.65 54.45
N GLY A 99 -15.55 -37.03 55.58
CA GLY A 99 -16.91 -36.67 55.96
C GLY A 99 -17.93 -37.83 56.05
N TRP A 100 -19.20 -37.46 56.24
CA TRP A 100 -20.32 -38.41 56.47
C TRP A 100 -20.77 -39.24 55.25
N ALA A 101 -20.11 -39.14 54.10
CA ALA A 101 -20.64 -39.70 52.85
C ALA A 101 -19.56 -40.40 51.99
N THR A 102 -18.98 -41.49 52.47
CA THR A 102 -18.21 -42.45 51.62
C THR A 102 -18.96 -43.79 51.46
N VAL A 103 -20.28 -43.71 51.32
CA VAL A 103 -21.12 -44.88 51.05
C VAL A 103 -21.08 -45.21 49.55
N GLY A 104 -20.41 -46.30 49.17
CA GLY A 104 -20.43 -46.87 47.81
C GLY A 104 -19.53 -46.25 46.73
N ARG A 105 -18.33 -45.75 47.07
CA ARG A 105 -17.43 -44.99 46.17
C ARG A 105 -15.99 -45.49 46.12
N GLU A 106 -15.27 -45.29 45.03
CA GLU A 106 -13.95 -45.88 44.81
C GLU A 106 -12.83 -44.87 44.54
N TYR A 107 -11.59 -45.25 44.89
CA TYR A 107 -10.34 -44.57 44.49
C TYR A 107 -10.18 -43.12 44.94
N ASN A 108 -10.70 -42.74 46.11
CA ASN A 108 -10.53 -41.39 46.63
C ASN A 108 -9.32 -41.27 47.58
N SER A 109 -8.62 -40.14 47.55
CA SER A 109 -7.46 -39.84 48.42
C SER A 109 -7.64 -38.49 49.10
N PHE A 110 -7.90 -38.48 50.41
CA PHE A 110 -8.14 -37.29 51.22
C PHE A 110 -7.03 -37.12 52.26
N PHE A 111 -6.46 -35.92 52.36
CA PHE A 111 -5.43 -35.61 53.33
C PHE A 111 -5.57 -34.19 53.88
N GLY A 112 -5.68 -34.05 55.20
CA GLY A 112 -5.77 -32.77 55.90
C GLY A 112 -7.00 -32.64 56.81
N TYR A 113 -6.94 -31.70 57.74
CA TYR A 113 -8.05 -31.36 58.64
C TYR A 113 -9.29 -30.93 57.83
N GLY A 114 -10.41 -31.65 57.95
CA GLY A 114 -11.66 -31.36 57.26
C GLY A 114 -11.60 -31.48 55.72
N ALA A 115 -10.59 -32.13 55.15
CA ALA A 115 -10.55 -32.39 53.71
C ALA A 115 -11.79 -33.22 53.30
N ALA A 116 -12.61 -32.75 52.37
CA ALA A 116 -13.91 -33.35 52.03
C ALA A 116 -14.87 -33.49 53.25
N TYR A 117 -14.90 -32.48 54.14
CA TYR A 117 -15.67 -32.51 55.40
C TYR A 117 -17.16 -32.85 55.22
N SER A 118 -17.84 -32.32 54.21
CA SER A 118 -19.26 -32.63 53.93
C SER A 118 -19.49 -33.95 53.16
N GLY A 119 -18.41 -34.70 52.89
CA GLY A 119 -18.43 -35.95 52.13
C GLY A 119 -18.40 -35.74 50.61
N THR A 120 -17.90 -36.74 49.88
CA THR A 120 -17.85 -36.71 48.40
C THR A 120 -19.08 -37.36 47.79
N GLY A 121 -19.48 -36.87 46.61
CA GLY A 121 -20.53 -37.42 45.76
C GLY A 121 -20.02 -38.47 44.77
N GLY A 122 -18.74 -38.40 44.38
CA GLY A 122 -18.13 -39.20 43.31
C GLY A 122 -16.82 -39.92 43.66
N ASP A 123 -16.28 -40.59 42.64
CA ASP A 123 -15.10 -41.49 42.66
C ASP A 123 -13.85 -40.77 42.16
N GLU A 124 -12.66 -41.36 42.35
CA GLU A 124 -11.39 -40.90 41.75
C GLU A 124 -10.96 -39.47 42.15
N ASN A 125 -11.32 -39.00 43.35
CA ASN A 125 -10.95 -37.66 43.82
C ASN A 125 -9.62 -37.65 44.59
N THR A 126 -8.75 -36.67 44.34
CA THR A 126 -7.54 -36.39 45.13
C THR A 126 -7.68 -35.04 45.83
N ILE A 127 -7.80 -35.04 47.16
CA ILE A 127 -8.06 -33.85 47.97
C ILE A 127 -7.00 -33.73 49.05
N LEU A 128 -6.22 -32.66 49.01
CA LEU A 128 -5.10 -32.40 49.91
C LEU A 128 -5.17 -30.96 50.43
N GLY A 129 -5.37 -30.77 51.72
CA GLY A 129 -5.33 -29.46 52.36
C GLY A 129 -6.37 -29.29 53.46
N ALA A 130 -6.13 -28.30 54.33
CA ALA A 130 -7.09 -27.97 55.37
C ALA A 130 -8.39 -27.47 54.74
N VAL A 131 -9.44 -28.25 54.95
CA VAL A 131 -10.81 -28.00 54.52
C VAL A 131 -10.95 -27.77 53.00
N ALA A 132 -10.10 -28.43 52.21
CA ALA A 132 -10.29 -28.52 50.77
C ALA A 132 -11.61 -29.26 50.49
N ALA A 133 -12.44 -28.69 49.62
CA ALA A 133 -13.83 -29.07 49.39
C ALA A 133 -14.64 -29.36 50.67
N GLY A 134 -14.68 -28.37 51.54
CA GLY A 134 -15.42 -28.44 52.80
C GLY A 134 -16.94 -28.44 52.68
N LEU A 135 -17.51 -27.90 51.60
CA LEU A 135 -18.96 -27.74 51.41
C LEU A 135 -19.45 -28.24 50.05
N SER A 136 -20.44 -29.12 50.10
CA SER A 136 -21.23 -29.67 48.99
C SER A 136 -20.61 -30.89 48.30
N GLY A 137 -21.45 -31.85 47.94
CA GLY A 137 -21.04 -33.15 47.40
C GLY A 137 -20.19 -33.00 46.15
N ILE A 138 -18.91 -33.36 46.28
CA ILE A 138 -17.91 -33.29 45.21
C ILE A 138 -18.24 -34.33 44.14
N GLY A 139 -18.18 -33.94 42.86
CA GLY A 139 -18.27 -34.88 41.75
C GLY A 139 -17.14 -35.91 41.70
N SER A 140 -17.03 -36.65 40.61
CA SER A 140 -15.93 -37.60 40.37
C SER A 140 -14.73 -36.93 39.68
N GLY A 141 -13.52 -37.49 39.88
CA GLY A 141 -12.32 -37.13 39.12
C GLY A 141 -11.73 -35.75 39.43
N ASN A 142 -12.00 -35.19 40.63
CA ASN A 142 -11.49 -33.88 41.01
C ASN A 142 -10.11 -33.96 41.69
N THR A 143 -9.24 -33.00 41.40
CA THR A 143 -7.96 -32.79 42.09
C THR A 143 -7.99 -31.45 42.82
N MET A 144 -7.99 -31.45 44.14
CA MET A 144 -8.10 -30.25 44.97
C MET A 144 -6.95 -30.19 45.97
N ILE A 145 -5.98 -29.31 45.72
CA ILE A 145 -4.74 -29.23 46.50
C ILE A 145 -4.57 -27.81 47.03
N GLY A 146 -4.61 -27.62 48.35
CA GLY A 146 -4.44 -26.35 49.02
C GLY A 146 -5.52 -26.12 50.09
N ALA A 147 -5.22 -25.30 51.10
CA ALA A 147 -6.22 -24.96 52.10
C ALA A 147 -7.38 -24.21 51.44
N TRP A 148 -8.61 -24.64 51.70
CA TRP A 148 -9.86 -24.14 51.10
C TRP A 148 -9.98 -24.33 49.58
N ALA A 149 -9.11 -25.11 48.93
CA ALA A 149 -9.25 -25.37 47.49
C ALA A 149 -10.59 -26.06 47.20
N GLY A 150 -11.35 -25.53 46.23
CA GLY A 150 -12.64 -26.09 45.83
C GLY A 150 -13.70 -26.11 46.93
N TRP A 151 -13.59 -25.26 47.96
CA TRP A 151 -14.45 -25.30 49.15
C TRP A 151 -15.96 -25.44 48.87
N ASP A 152 -16.50 -24.83 47.81
CA ASP A 152 -17.93 -24.88 47.44
C ASP A 152 -18.23 -25.72 46.17
N SER A 153 -17.24 -26.45 45.64
CA SER A 153 -17.35 -27.10 44.33
C SER A 153 -18.01 -28.47 44.39
N SER A 154 -18.94 -28.73 43.47
CA SER A 154 -19.71 -29.98 43.40
C SER A 154 -19.76 -30.63 42.00
N GLY A 155 -18.96 -30.13 41.04
CA GLY A 155 -18.87 -30.71 39.69
C GLY A 155 -17.77 -31.77 39.53
N ASP A 156 -17.67 -32.33 38.32
CA ASP A 156 -16.73 -33.40 37.95
C ASP A 156 -15.46 -32.86 37.26
N GLY A 157 -14.34 -33.56 37.41
CA GLY A 157 -13.14 -33.35 36.60
C GLY A 157 -12.41 -32.02 36.82
N ASN A 158 -12.61 -31.36 37.96
CA ASN A 158 -11.98 -30.07 38.26
C ASN A 158 -10.57 -30.24 38.86
N ILE A 159 -9.64 -29.37 38.47
CA ILE A 159 -8.27 -29.29 38.98
C ILE A 159 -8.08 -27.94 39.67
N PHE A 160 -8.12 -27.91 41.00
CA PHE A 160 -7.92 -26.72 41.82
C PHE A 160 -6.66 -26.85 42.67
N ILE A 161 -5.64 -26.05 42.37
CA ILE A 161 -4.34 -26.13 43.03
C ILE A 161 -3.93 -24.74 43.53
N GLY A 162 -3.91 -24.57 44.85
CA GLY A 162 -3.51 -23.35 45.54
C GLY A 162 -4.43 -23.03 46.73
N ASN A 163 -3.96 -22.19 47.64
CA ASN A 163 -4.82 -21.73 48.74
C ASN A 163 -5.97 -20.88 48.18
N ASN A 164 -7.20 -21.23 48.55
CA ASN A 164 -8.42 -20.58 48.09
C ASN A 164 -8.65 -20.68 46.55
N ALA A 165 -8.03 -21.65 45.87
CA ALA A 165 -8.25 -21.90 44.45
C ALA A 165 -9.65 -22.46 44.21
N GLY A 166 -10.39 -21.90 43.26
CA GLY A 166 -11.75 -22.35 42.93
C GLY A 166 -12.78 -22.10 44.04
N THR A 167 -12.52 -21.22 45.00
CA THR A 167 -13.56 -20.83 45.97
C THR A 167 -14.50 -19.80 45.36
N GLY A 168 -15.79 -19.88 45.72
CA GLY A 168 -16.82 -19.10 45.04
C GLY A 168 -17.33 -19.73 43.75
N VAL A 169 -17.06 -21.00 43.47
CA VAL A 169 -17.87 -21.80 42.54
C VAL A 169 -19.08 -22.26 43.34
N ARG A 170 -20.25 -21.63 43.16
CA ARG A 170 -21.45 -22.00 43.91
C ARG A 170 -22.32 -22.81 42.96
N TYR A 171 -22.58 -24.08 43.30
CA TYR A 171 -23.59 -24.96 42.69
C TYR A 171 -23.14 -25.90 41.54
N ALA A 172 -23.98 -26.92 41.33
CA ALA A 172 -23.64 -28.31 40.99
C ALA A 172 -23.43 -28.66 39.51
N THR A 173 -22.91 -27.75 38.70
CA THR A 173 -22.73 -27.99 37.26
C THR A 173 -21.42 -27.46 36.67
N SER A 174 -20.44 -27.15 37.52
CA SER A 174 -19.15 -26.59 37.10
C SER A 174 -18.11 -27.70 36.95
N ASP A 175 -17.94 -28.17 35.73
CA ASP A 175 -17.12 -29.34 35.41
C ASP A 175 -15.88 -28.98 34.57
N ASN A 176 -14.85 -29.81 34.67
CA ASN A 176 -13.65 -29.74 33.82
C ASN A 176 -12.90 -28.39 33.88
N ASN A 177 -12.89 -27.75 35.04
CA ASN A 177 -12.20 -26.47 35.24
C ASN A 177 -10.79 -26.66 35.79
N ILE A 178 -9.88 -25.77 35.43
CA ILE A 178 -8.50 -25.77 35.89
C ILE A 178 -8.19 -24.41 36.54
N MET A 179 -8.01 -24.39 37.86
CA MET A 179 -7.67 -23.20 38.65
C MET A 179 -6.35 -23.46 39.38
N ILE A 180 -5.29 -22.75 39.00
CA ILE A 180 -3.96 -22.95 39.58
C ILE A 180 -3.40 -21.62 40.06
N GLY A 181 -3.27 -21.46 41.37
CA GLY A 181 -2.72 -20.28 42.01
C GLY A 181 -3.40 -19.94 43.33
N ASN A 182 -2.84 -18.96 44.05
CA ASN A 182 -3.49 -18.44 45.26
C ASN A 182 -4.63 -17.50 44.86
N ASN A 183 -5.82 -17.69 45.47
CA ASN A 183 -7.00 -16.87 45.17
C ASN A 183 -7.32 -16.79 43.66
N THR A 184 -7.19 -17.92 42.96
CA THR A 184 -7.69 -18.04 41.58
C THR A 184 -9.15 -18.44 41.63
N HIS A 185 -10.00 -17.62 41.02
CA HIS A 185 -11.44 -17.83 41.00
C HIS A 185 -11.94 -17.97 39.57
N MET A 186 -13.13 -18.57 39.42
CA MET A 186 -13.86 -18.50 38.16
C MET A 186 -14.49 -17.12 37.99
N SER A 187 -14.54 -16.62 36.76
CA SER A 187 -15.23 -15.38 36.42
C SER A 187 -16.76 -15.50 36.50
N SER A 188 -17.29 -16.73 36.54
CA SER A 188 -18.72 -17.05 36.72
C SER A 188 -18.88 -18.29 37.59
N TYR A 189 -19.93 -18.30 38.42
CA TYR A 189 -20.19 -19.30 39.45
C TYR A 189 -20.52 -20.70 38.90
N ASP A 190 -21.09 -20.79 37.69
CA ASP A 190 -21.59 -22.04 37.09
C ASP A 190 -20.87 -22.43 35.78
N ALA A 191 -19.65 -21.91 35.56
CA ALA A 191 -18.93 -22.16 34.32
C ALA A 191 -18.20 -23.51 34.33
N SER A 192 -18.21 -24.18 33.17
CA SER A 192 -17.42 -25.39 32.89
C SER A 192 -16.34 -25.08 31.86
N TYR A 193 -15.31 -25.93 31.80
CA TYR A 193 -14.20 -25.85 30.84
C TYR A 193 -13.41 -24.53 30.94
N LYS A 194 -13.28 -23.95 32.13
CA LYS A 194 -12.54 -22.70 32.35
C LYS A 194 -11.14 -22.96 32.87
N LEU A 195 -10.18 -22.22 32.33
CA LEU A 195 -8.80 -22.18 32.78
C LEU A 195 -8.54 -20.84 33.48
N ASN A 196 -7.93 -20.85 34.66
CA ASN A 196 -7.31 -19.70 35.31
C ASN A 196 -6.01 -20.15 35.97
N ILE A 197 -4.87 -19.66 35.46
CA ILE A 197 -3.56 -19.85 36.08
C ILE A 197 -3.04 -18.49 36.56
N GLY A 198 -3.01 -18.33 37.87
CA GLY A 198 -2.42 -17.18 38.56
C GLY A 198 -3.10 -15.84 38.26
N ASN A 199 -4.36 -15.82 37.83
CA ASN A 199 -5.06 -14.62 37.35
C ASN A 199 -4.33 -13.90 36.20
N LEU A 200 -3.53 -14.65 35.42
CA LEU A 200 -2.75 -14.15 34.29
C LEU A 200 -3.14 -14.87 32.99
N LEU A 201 -3.16 -16.20 33.03
CA LEU A 201 -3.62 -17.02 31.90
C LEU A 201 -5.06 -17.41 32.17
N TYR A 202 -5.94 -17.08 31.24
CA TYR A 202 -7.33 -17.50 31.27
C TYR A 202 -7.65 -18.31 30.01
N GLY A 203 -8.68 -19.13 30.04
CA GLY A 203 -9.05 -19.87 28.84
C GLY A 203 -10.46 -20.45 28.90
N ASP A 204 -10.97 -20.72 27.71
CA ASP A 204 -12.17 -21.50 27.49
C ASP A 204 -11.78 -22.77 26.73
N MET A 205 -11.67 -23.87 27.47
CA MET A 205 -11.27 -25.17 26.94
C MET A 205 -12.34 -25.77 26.02
N ALA A 206 -13.60 -25.34 26.11
CA ALA A 206 -14.65 -25.76 25.18
C ALA A 206 -14.57 -25.00 23.85
N ALA A 207 -14.16 -23.73 23.90
CA ALA A 207 -13.96 -22.89 22.71
C ALA A 207 -12.54 -22.99 22.11
N TYR A 208 -11.63 -23.75 22.73
CA TYR A 208 -10.22 -23.86 22.36
C TYR A 208 -9.51 -22.49 22.33
N SER A 209 -9.80 -21.62 23.31
CA SER A 209 -9.21 -20.28 23.40
C SER A 209 -8.40 -20.08 24.68
N ILE A 210 -7.31 -19.32 24.55
CA ILE A 210 -6.45 -18.91 25.67
C ILE A 210 -6.19 -17.40 25.61
N GLY A 211 -6.35 -16.75 26.76
CA GLY A 211 -6.10 -15.35 27.02
C GLY A 211 -4.87 -15.14 27.91
N ILE A 212 -4.03 -14.17 27.58
CA ILE A 212 -2.96 -13.68 28.45
C ILE A 212 -3.33 -12.25 28.86
N GLY A 213 -3.66 -12.05 30.14
CA GLY A 213 -4.11 -10.76 30.69
C GLY A 213 -5.56 -10.39 30.38
N THR A 214 -6.39 -11.35 29.94
CA THR A 214 -7.83 -11.17 29.67
C THR A 214 -8.62 -12.42 30.03
N GLU A 215 -9.76 -12.27 30.71
CA GLU A 215 -10.62 -13.38 31.14
C GLU A 215 -11.56 -13.89 30.03
N THR A 216 -11.76 -13.09 28.99
CA THR A 216 -12.70 -13.36 27.89
C THR A 216 -11.95 -13.32 26.55
N PRO A 217 -11.11 -14.32 26.24
CA PRO A 217 -10.37 -14.36 24.98
C PRO A 217 -11.35 -14.36 23.79
N MET A 218 -11.18 -13.40 22.88
CA MET A 218 -12.03 -13.23 21.70
C MET A 218 -11.53 -14.01 20.47
N ALA A 219 -10.38 -14.67 20.59
CA ALA A 219 -9.74 -15.49 19.57
C ALA A 219 -9.06 -16.71 20.21
N ALA A 220 -8.60 -17.66 19.39
CA ALA A 220 -7.91 -18.86 19.87
C ALA A 220 -6.69 -18.53 20.75
N LEU A 221 -5.96 -17.45 20.41
CA LEU A 221 -4.93 -16.84 21.25
C LEU A 221 -5.23 -15.34 21.34
N ASP A 222 -5.52 -14.86 22.54
CA ASP A 222 -5.78 -13.45 22.81
C ASP A 222 -4.74 -12.91 23.81
N VAL A 223 -3.93 -11.95 23.37
CA VAL A 223 -2.85 -11.37 24.18
C VAL A 223 -3.12 -9.89 24.35
N VAL A 224 -3.49 -9.49 25.57
CA VAL A 224 -3.79 -8.09 25.86
C VAL A 224 -2.55 -7.39 26.40
N SER A 225 -2.15 -6.29 25.75
CA SER A 225 -1.15 -5.38 26.32
C SER A 225 -1.76 -4.69 27.53
N THR A 226 -1.28 -5.01 28.72
CA THR A 226 -1.84 -4.52 29.99
C THR A 226 -1.44 -3.07 30.32
N GLY A 227 -0.62 -2.43 29.49
CA GLY A 227 -0.23 -1.03 29.65
C GLY A 227 -0.98 -0.10 28.70
N THR A 228 -1.44 1.04 29.23
CA THR A 228 -2.14 2.09 28.46
C THR A 228 -1.19 2.99 27.66
N ALA A 229 0.11 2.97 27.96
CA ALA A 229 1.11 3.76 27.26
C ALA A 229 1.56 3.09 25.96
N SER A 230 1.88 3.89 24.94
CA SER A 230 2.29 3.40 23.61
C SER A 230 3.62 2.65 23.60
N ASN A 231 4.41 2.79 24.67
CA ASN A 231 5.68 2.09 24.89
C ASN A 231 5.53 0.77 25.67
N VAL A 232 4.31 0.35 26.00
CA VAL A 232 4.04 -0.98 26.56
C VAL A 232 3.52 -1.87 25.44
N TYR A 233 4.27 -2.92 25.15
CA TYR A 233 4.04 -3.79 24.00
C TYR A 233 3.61 -5.19 24.45
N ALA A 234 2.62 -5.77 23.75
CA ALA A 234 2.45 -7.21 23.73
C ALA A 234 3.55 -7.80 22.85
N GLN A 235 4.56 -8.42 23.45
CA GLN A 235 5.62 -9.08 22.72
C GLN A 235 5.13 -10.45 22.26
N ILE A 236 5.10 -10.67 20.94
CA ILE A 236 4.52 -11.89 20.34
C ILE A 236 5.62 -12.89 20.00
N TRP A 237 6.76 -12.45 19.46
CA TRP A 237 7.81 -13.36 18.99
C TRP A 237 9.21 -12.82 19.18
N ARG A 238 10.14 -13.72 19.56
CA ARG A 238 11.59 -13.51 19.55
C ARG A 238 12.25 -14.53 18.61
N ASN A 239 13.38 -14.16 18.01
CA ASN A 239 14.18 -15.13 17.27
C ASN A 239 15.04 -16.00 18.23
N GLY A 240 15.75 -17.00 17.68
CA GLY A 240 16.59 -17.91 18.47
C GLY A 240 17.74 -17.25 19.23
N THR A 241 18.05 -15.98 18.98
CA THR A 241 19.03 -15.18 19.74
C THR A 241 18.39 -14.25 20.78
N GLY A 242 17.07 -14.29 20.92
CA GLY A 242 16.31 -13.52 21.90
C GLY A 242 15.95 -12.10 21.45
N VAL A 243 16.15 -11.72 20.19
CA VAL A 243 15.73 -10.40 19.67
C VAL A 243 14.24 -10.41 19.37
N VAL A 244 13.51 -9.35 19.75
CA VAL A 244 12.09 -9.18 19.40
C VAL A 244 11.96 -8.96 17.90
N VAL A 245 11.16 -9.80 17.25
CA VAL A 245 10.90 -9.72 15.79
C VAL A 245 9.42 -9.54 15.47
N ALA A 246 8.54 -9.70 16.46
CA ALA A 246 7.13 -9.32 16.36
C ALA A 246 6.63 -8.80 17.71
N SER A 247 6.05 -7.60 17.71
CA SER A 247 5.36 -7.01 18.86
C SER A 247 4.17 -6.17 18.41
N MET A 248 3.19 -6.00 19.28
CA MET A 248 2.03 -5.13 19.06
C MET A 248 2.00 -4.03 20.13
N THR A 249 1.79 -2.77 19.74
CA THR A 249 1.54 -1.70 20.73
C THR A 249 0.15 -1.83 21.34
N SER A 250 -0.07 -1.19 22.48
CA SER A 250 -1.41 -0.99 23.05
C SER A 250 -2.41 -0.26 22.14
N GLN A 251 -1.93 0.41 21.08
CA GLN A 251 -2.74 1.10 20.07
C GLN A 251 -2.97 0.26 18.79
N GLY A 252 -2.55 -1.00 18.77
CA GLY A 252 -2.76 -1.90 17.62
C GLY A 252 -1.75 -1.73 16.47
N THR A 253 -0.58 -1.12 16.73
CA THR A 253 0.51 -1.05 15.74
C THR A 253 1.35 -2.32 15.81
N LEU A 254 1.34 -3.11 14.73
CA LEU A 254 2.18 -4.29 14.59
C LEU A 254 3.59 -3.91 14.14
N PHE A 255 4.58 -4.19 14.99
CA PHE A 255 6.00 -4.11 14.69
C PHE A 255 6.53 -5.51 14.42
N ALA A 256 6.38 -5.97 13.18
CA ALA A 256 7.06 -7.16 12.69
C ALA A 256 8.34 -6.73 11.97
N THR A 257 9.47 -7.39 12.23
CA THR A 257 10.66 -7.26 11.38
C THR A 257 10.34 -7.89 10.04
N LEU A 258 9.88 -7.07 9.09
CA LEU A 258 9.60 -7.51 7.72
C LEU A 258 10.94 -7.70 7.00
N GLY A 259 11.17 -8.91 6.49
CA GLY A 259 12.33 -9.20 5.66
C GLY A 259 12.29 -8.40 4.36
N THR A 260 13.28 -7.53 4.17
CA THR A 260 13.65 -6.81 2.94
C THR A 260 12.72 -5.72 2.39
N SER A 261 13.40 -4.70 1.84
CA SER A 261 12.93 -3.43 1.28
C SER A 261 11.72 -3.50 0.33
N GLY A 262 10.53 -3.19 0.87
CA GLY A 262 9.30 -2.85 0.14
C GLY A 262 8.29 -2.27 1.12
N ASP A 263 7.34 -1.45 0.64
CA ASP A 263 6.23 -0.91 1.47
C ASP A 263 5.27 -2.00 1.99
N ASN A 264 5.48 -3.23 1.54
CA ASN A 264 4.85 -4.47 1.98
C ASN A 264 3.32 -4.36 2.04
N LEU A 265 2.75 -3.54 1.15
CA LEU A 265 1.30 -3.43 1.00
C LEU A 265 0.72 -4.75 0.46
N GLY A 266 1.52 -5.59 -0.20
CA GLY A 266 1.05 -6.83 -0.81
C GLY A 266 -0.05 -6.56 -1.85
N ASN A 267 -0.89 -7.58 -2.11
CA ASN A 267 -2.14 -7.38 -2.84
C ASN A 267 -3.13 -6.66 -1.90
N HIS A 268 -3.15 -5.33 -1.95
CA HIS A 268 -4.07 -4.52 -1.17
C HIS A 268 -5.13 -3.85 -2.05
N THR A 269 -6.33 -3.74 -1.50
CA THR A 269 -7.39 -2.86 -2.02
C THR A 269 -7.57 -1.75 -1.01
N ALA A 270 -7.07 -0.55 -1.31
CA ALA A 270 -7.31 0.62 -0.46
C ALA A 270 -8.81 0.99 -0.51
N THR A 271 -9.52 0.87 0.61
CA THR A 271 -10.93 1.28 0.75
C THR A 271 -11.09 2.76 1.08
N GLN A 272 -9.97 3.46 1.31
CA GLN A 272 -9.87 4.90 1.55
C GLN A 272 -8.77 5.51 0.67
N ALA A 273 -8.61 6.83 0.69
CA ALA A 273 -7.57 7.52 -0.08
C ALA A 273 -6.16 7.02 0.31
N LEU A 274 -5.42 6.51 -0.68
CA LEU A 274 -4.02 6.11 -0.50
C LEU A 274 -3.13 7.36 -0.60
N ASN A 275 -2.60 7.83 0.53
CA ASN A 275 -1.72 9.00 0.57
C ASN A 275 -0.27 8.61 0.26
N MET A 276 0.18 8.90 -0.97
CA MET A 276 1.55 8.66 -1.46
C MET A 276 2.37 9.95 -1.58
N GLY A 277 1.99 11.03 -0.89
CA GLY A 277 2.68 12.32 -0.92
C GLY A 277 4.10 12.24 -0.34
N GLY A 278 5.05 11.76 -1.13
CA GLY A 278 6.45 11.54 -0.73
C GLY A 278 7.04 10.17 -1.11
N PHE A 279 6.23 9.25 -1.65
CA PHE A 279 6.68 7.90 -2.01
C PHE A 279 6.63 7.69 -3.52
N ASN A 280 7.71 7.13 -4.08
CA ASN A 280 7.80 6.76 -5.49
C ASN A 280 7.09 5.42 -5.75
N LEU A 281 6.39 5.30 -6.88
CA LEU A 281 5.91 4.01 -7.40
C LEU A 281 6.98 3.41 -8.34
N ASN A 282 7.78 2.48 -7.83
CA ASN A 282 8.86 1.83 -8.59
C ASN A 282 8.40 0.47 -9.18
N ASN A 283 8.82 0.15 -10.41
CA ASN A 283 8.55 -1.13 -11.08
C ASN A 283 7.06 -1.51 -11.22
N ALA A 284 6.15 -0.52 -11.28
CA ALA A 284 4.74 -0.78 -11.53
C ALA A 284 4.52 -1.20 -12.99
N GLY A 285 4.00 -2.40 -13.23
CA GLY A 285 3.69 -2.89 -14.58
C GLY A 285 2.59 -2.10 -15.28
N ALA A 286 1.61 -1.59 -14.51
CA ALA A 286 0.59 -0.64 -14.95
C ALA A 286 0.06 0.17 -13.77
N ILE A 287 -0.34 1.43 -14.01
CA ILE A 287 -1.07 2.28 -13.06
C ILE A 287 -2.40 2.65 -13.72
N THR A 288 -3.50 2.12 -13.22
CA THR A 288 -4.85 2.39 -13.73
C THR A 288 -5.58 3.29 -12.74
N SER A 289 -5.87 4.53 -13.12
CA SER A 289 -6.77 5.41 -12.35
C SER A 289 -8.18 5.38 -12.96
N VAL A 290 -9.19 5.17 -12.13
CA VAL A 290 -10.61 5.20 -12.57
C VAL A 290 -11.12 6.64 -12.70
N SER A 291 -10.32 7.63 -12.30
CA SER A 291 -10.66 9.07 -12.33
C SER A 291 -9.40 9.95 -12.55
N THR A 292 -9.55 11.28 -12.39
CA THR A 292 -8.52 12.29 -12.65
C THR A 292 -7.41 12.30 -11.59
N ILE A 293 -6.16 12.45 -12.03
CA ILE A 293 -5.00 12.71 -11.17
C ILE A 293 -4.94 14.23 -10.92
N THR A 294 -5.34 14.68 -9.72
CA THR A 294 -5.51 16.11 -9.40
C THR A 294 -4.38 16.72 -8.54
N GLY A 295 -3.26 16.02 -8.39
CA GLY A 295 -2.09 16.48 -7.61
C GLY A 295 -1.03 17.19 -8.47
N TYR A 296 -0.59 18.35 -8.01
CA TYR A 296 0.22 19.36 -8.69
C TYR A 296 1.49 18.88 -9.43
N SER A 297 1.63 19.45 -10.65
CA SER A 297 2.85 19.66 -11.44
C SER A 297 3.34 18.50 -12.30
N THR A 298 2.65 18.27 -13.42
CA THR A 298 3.13 17.54 -14.62
C THR A 298 3.37 16.03 -14.47
N MET A 299 2.70 15.23 -15.32
CA MET A 299 3.05 13.82 -15.52
C MET A 299 4.25 13.73 -16.47
N THR A 300 5.44 13.52 -15.93
CA THR A 300 6.66 13.28 -16.74
C THR A 300 6.75 11.79 -17.06
N VAL A 301 6.40 11.41 -18.29
CA VAL A 301 6.62 10.05 -18.78
C VAL A 301 8.04 9.95 -19.33
N LEU A 302 8.94 9.28 -18.59
CA LEU A 302 10.27 8.91 -19.06
C LEU A 302 10.13 7.73 -20.04
N GLY A 303 9.76 8.04 -21.27
CA GLY A 303 9.52 7.08 -22.35
C GLY A 303 8.97 7.76 -23.59
N SER A 304 9.05 7.12 -24.75
CA SER A 304 8.67 7.68 -26.05
C SER A 304 7.16 7.72 -26.33
N ALA A 305 6.29 7.44 -25.35
CA ALA A 305 4.84 7.36 -25.55
C ALA A 305 4.01 7.87 -24.35
N PHE A 306 3.14 8.84 -24.61
CA PHE A 306 2.08 9.33 -23.72
C PHE A 306 0.74 9.09 -24.42
N SER A 307 -0.08 8.16 -23.90
CA SER A 307 -1.35 7.75 -24.53
C SER A 307 -2.52 8.08 -23.59
N VAL A 308 -3.43 8.95 -24.03
CA VAL A 308 -4.71 9.19 -23.36
C VAL A 308 -5.82 8.45 -24.12
N GLY A 309 -6.32 7.37 -23.52
CA GLY A 309 -7.45 6.61 -24.06
C GLY A 309 -8.73 7.43 -23.94
N GLY A 310 -9.16 8.08 -25.03
CA GLY A 310 -10.51 8.66 -25.11
C GLY A 310 -10.71 9.87 -26.01
N SER A 311 -9.76 10.82 -26.13
CA SER A 311 -9.80 11.93 -27.12
C SER A 311 -8.62 12.93 -27.04
N THR A 312 -8.53 13.72 -28.12
CA THR A 312 -7.84 15.00 -28.38
C THR A 312 -6.32 15.08 -28.37
N LEU A 313 -5.55 14.23 -27.69
CA LEU A 313 -4.08 14.22 -27.81
C LEU A 313 -3.56 12.81 -28.11
N VAL A 314 -3.14 12.56 -29.36
CA VAL A 314 -2.69 11.24 -29.80
C VAL A 314 -1.22 11.30 -30.21
N VAL A 315 -0.38 10.37 -29.74
CA VAL A 315 1.00 10.23 -30.21
C VAL A 315 1.14 8.97 -31.06
N VAL A 316 1.39 9.10 -32.37
CA VAL A 316 1.55 7.98 -33.31
C VAL A 316 2.83 8.16 -34.10
N ASN A 317 3.73 7.16 -34.11
CA ASN A 317 4.98 7.19 -34.90
C ASN A 317 5.83 8.47 -34.68
N GLY A 318 5.93 8.96 -33.43
CA GLY A 318 6.67 10.17 -33.08
C GLY A 318 5.98 11.48 -33.48
N ARG A 319 4.68 11.45 -33.77
CA ARG A 319 3.88 12.59 -34.18
C ARG A 319 2.77 12.86 -33.17
N VAL A 320 2.53 14.11 -32.85
CA VAL A 320 1.50 14.56 -31.91
C VAL A 320 0.28 15.04 -32.70
N GLY A 321 -0.89 14.46 -32.43
CA GLY A 321 -2.18 14.83 -33.01
C GLY A 321 -3.04 15.56 -31.97
N ILE A 322 -3.48 16.78 -32.29
CA ILE A 322 -4.49 17.50 -31.51
C ILE A 322 -5.82 17.41 -32.26
N SER A 323 -6.83 16.79 -31.66
CA SER A 323 -8.11 16.46 -32.31
C SER A 323 -7.96 15.59 -33.58
N SER A 324 -6.82 14.89 -33.74
CA SER A 324 -6.55 14.03 -34.88
C SER A 324 -5.98 12.69 -34.41
N ALA A 325 -6.63 11.59 -34.80
CA ALA A 325 -6.24 10.23 -34.43
C ALA A 325 -5.11 9.65 -35.32
N ALA A 326 -4.80 10.30 -36.44
CA ALA A 326 -3.77 9.86 -37.39
C ALA A 326 -2.93 11.06 -37.88
N PRO A 327 -2.05 11.62 -37.04
CA PRO A 327 -1.26 12.78 -37.41
C PRO A 327 -0.34 12.48 -38.62
N VAL A 328 -0.53 13.24 -39.71
CA VAL A 328 0.26 13.10 -40.95
C VAL A 328 1.60 13.86 -40.92
N ALA A 329 1.83 14.69 -39.89
CA ALA A 329 3.06 15.46 -39.64
C ALA A 329 3.42 15.42 -38.14
N GLN A 330 4.61 15.89 -37.75
CA GLN A 330 5.09 15.88 -36.36
C GLN A 330 4.14 16.56 -35.37
N LEU A 331 3.43 17.61 -35.81
CA LEU A 331 2.24 18.14 -35.13
C LEU A 331 1.10 18.21 -36.15
N GLY A 332 0.04 17.43 -35.95
CA GLY A 332 -1.17 17.44 -36.77
C GLY A 332 -2.35 18.03 -36.01
N VAL A 333 -2.93 19.11 -36.51
CA VAL A 333 -4.14 19.74 -35.95
C VAL A 333 -5.25 19.66 -37.00
N GLN A 334 -6.40 19.07 -36.67
CA GLN A 334 -7.61 19.20 -37.48
C GLN A 334 -8.51 20.27 -36.84
N GLY A 335 -8.73 21.39 -37.56
CA GLY A 335 -9.53 22.53 -37.10
C GLY A 335 -8.74 23.84 -37.07
N GLU A 336 -9.35 24.91 -36.52
CA GLU A 336 -8.69 26.20 -36.35
C GLU A 336 -7.66 26.14 -35.22
N ALA A 337 -6.40 26.44 -35.55
CA ALA A 337 -5.35 26.67 -34.57
C ALA A 337 -5.29 28.18 -34.27
N VAL A 338 -5.79 28.59 -33.09
CA VAL A 338 -5.60 29.97 -32.62
C VAL A 338 -4.18 30.09 -32.08
N ILE A 339 -3.28 30.61 -32.90
CA ILE A 339 -1.91 30.93 -32.50
C ILE A 339 -1.90 32.41 -32.16
N SER A 340 -1.90 32.72 -30.87
CA SER A 340 -1.94 34.10 -30.34
C SER A 340 -0.65 34.90 -30.56
N SER A 341 0.30 34.36 -31.34
CA SER A 341 1.60 34.96 -31.67
C SER A 341 2.11 34.49 -33.05
N THR A 342 3.38 34.69 -33.37
CA THR A 342 3.96 34.38 -34.70
C THR A 342 4.22 32.88 -34.89
N LEU A 343 3.51 32.26 -35.83
CA LEU A 343 3.92 30.97 -36.40
C LEU A 343 5.00 31.21 -37.47
N THR A 344 6.24 30.83 -37.21
CA THR A 344 7.30 30.79 -38.22
C THR A 344 7.11 29.58 -39.13
N VAL A 345 6.25 29.72 -40.16
CA VAL A 345 6.20 28.75 -41.27
C VAL A 345 7.44 28.98 -42.13
N GLN A 346 8.54 28.30 -41.82
CA GLN A 346 9.86 28.66 -42.36
C GLN A 346 10.10 28.29 -43.83
N SER A 347 9.22 27.57 -44.55
CA SER A 347 9.70 26.99 -45.83
C SER A 347 8.70 26.57 -46.92
N ILE A 348 7.62 27.32 -47.22
CA ILE A 348 6.83 26.96 -48.44
C ILE A 348 6.79 28.05 -49.52
N MET A 349 7.07 29.34 -49.25
CA MET A 349 6.92 30.38 -50.29
C MET A 349 8.08 31.39 -50.42
N ALA A 350 9.04 31.45 -49.48
CA ALA A 350 10.06 32.51 -49.49
C ALA A 350 11.24 32.24 -50.45
N ASP A 351 11.65 30.98 -50.60
CA ASP A 351 12.83 30.62 -51.42
C ASP A 351 12.53 30.61 -52.93
N ASN A 352 11.29 30.31 -53.34
CA ASN A 352 10.90 30.29 -54.76
C ASN A 352 10.82 31.68 -55.41
N LEU A 353 10.89 32.75 -54.62
CA LEU A 353 10.79 34.13 -55.12
C LEU A 353 12.14 34.86 -55.19
N VAL A 354 13.23 34.21 -54.78
CA VAL A 354 14.57 34.81 -54.82
C VAL A 354 14.95 35.16 -56.26
N GLY A 355 15.50 36.35 -56.47
CA GLY A 355 15.72 36.93 -57.80
C GLY A 355 14.52 37.67 -58.39
N GLY A 356 13.33 37.53 -57.81
CA GLY A 356 12.13 38.26 -58.21
C GLY A 356 12.22 39.75 -57.89
N ILE A 357 11.80 40.59 -58.84
CA ILE A 357 11.71 42.04 -58.68
C ILE A 357 10.26 42.43 -58.35
N MET A 358 10.10 43.26 -57.32
CA MET A 358 8.80 43.82 -56.93
C MET A 358 8.93 45.33 -56.72
N TYR A 359 7.88 46.06 -57.10
CA TYR A 359 7.80 47.50 -56.94
C TYR A 359 7.06 47.87 -55.66
N PHE A 360 7.64 48.79 -54.89
CA PHE A 360 7.07 49.24 -53.63
C PHE A 360 6.76 50.75 -53.68
N ALA A 361 5.59 51.13 -53.19
CA ALA A 361 5.16 52.53 -53.03
C ALA A 361 5.81 53.22 -51.79
N LYS A 362 7.08 52.91 -51.52
CA LYS A 362 7.88 53.48 -50.42
C LYS A 362 9.33 53.69 -50.86
N SER A 363 10.08 54.50 -50.11
CA SER A 363 11.45 54.92 -50.45
C SER A 363 12.56 53.91 -50.07
N SER A 364 12.22 52.78 -49.44
CA SER A 364 13.17 51.73 -49.01
C SER A 364 12.62 50.33 -49.25
N CYS A 365 13.50 49.35 -49.48
CA CYS A 365 13.08 47.96 -49.63
C CYS A 365 12.70 47.33 -48.28
N PRO A 366 11.67 46.46 -48.21
CA PRO A 366 11.40 45.68 -47.00
C PRO A 366 12.55 44.73 -46.66
N ASN A 367 12.56 44.20 -45.43
CA ASN A 367 13.51 43.16 -45.05
C ASN A 367 13.37 41.93 -45.96
N GLY A 368 14.50 41.31 -46.33
CA GLY A 368 14.53 40.25 -47.32
C GLY A 368 14.48 40.73 -48.78
N PHE A 369 14.60 42.03 -49.04
CA PHE A 369 14.78 42.61 -50.38
C PHE A 369 15.92 43.62 -50.42
N LEU A 370 16.63 43.69 -51.55
CA LEU A 370 17.64 44.72 -51.86
C LEU A 370 17.12 45.69 -52.93
N LYS A 371 17.69 46.88 -53.03
CA LYS A 371 17.36 47.83 -54.10
C LYS A 371 17.88 47.30 -55.43
N ALA A 372 17.07 47.29 -56.47
CA ALA A 372 17.51 46.98 -57.84
C ALA A 372 18.09 48.26 -58.48
N ASN A 373 19.28 48.65 -58.00
CA ASN A 373 19.96 49.91 -58.32
C ASN A 373 21.38 49.72 -58.89
N GLY A 374 21.72 48.54 -59.40
CA GLY A 374 23.05 48.27 -59.95
C GLY A 374 24.16 48.02 -58.93
N ALA A 375 23.87 48.02 -57.63
CA ALA A 375 24.88 47.87 -56.60
C ALA A 375 25.60 46.51 -56.67
N ALA A 376 26.91 46.50 -56.40
CA ALA A 376 27.68 45.29 -56.16
C ALA A 376 27.41 44.80 -54.72
N VAL A 377 27.00 43.54 -54.58
CA VAL A 377 26.67 42.92 -53.29
C VAL A 377 27.41 41.60 -53.09
N SER A 378 27.60 41.20 -51.83
CA SER A 378 28.39 40.01 -51.48
C SER A 378 27.75 38.69 -51.95
N ARG A 379 28.53 37.85 -52.63
CA ARG A 379 28.14 36.48 -53.03
C ARG A 379 27.89 35.58 -51.82
N THR A 380 28.58 35.80 -50.70
CA THR A 380 28.43 34.98 -49.50
C THR A 380 27.24 35.42 -48.65
N THR A 381 27.02 36.74 -48.52
CA THR A 381 25.89 37.27 -47.74
C THR A 381 24.55 37.03 -48.45
N TYR A 382 24.54 37.08 -49.78
CA TYR A 382 23.34 36.92 -50.60
C TYR A 382 23.48 35.72 -51.54
N SER A 383 23.87 34.56 -51.00
CA SER A 383 24.19 33.37 -51.79
C SER A 383 23.02 32.85 -52.61
N LYS A 384 21.81 32.80 -52.03
CA LYS A 384 20.61 32.37 -52.76
C LYS A 384 20.30 33.28 -53.96
N LEU A 385 20.48 34.59 -53.79
CA LEU A 385 20.32 35.54 -54.87
C LEU A 385 21.40 35.37 -55.93
N TYR A 386 22.65 35.14 -55.52
CA TYR A 386 23.74 34.86 -56.43
C TYR A 386 23.48 33.58 -57.25
N ASP A 387 23.00 32.52 -56.60
CA ASP A 387 22.61 31.29 -57.28
C ASP A 387 21.48 31.52 -58.28
N ALA A 388 20.55 32.44 -57.98
CA ALA A 388 19.40 32.74 -58.83
C ALA A 388 19.72 33.60 -60.06
N ILE A 389 20.57 34.63 -59.93
CA ILE A 389 20.82 35.60 -61.02
C ILE A 389 22.26 35.63 -61.53
N GLY A 390 23.19 34.99 -60.82
CA GLY A 390 24.61 34.94 -61.14
C GLY A 390 25.22 36.33 -61.33
N VAL A 391 25.96 36.49 -62.43
CA VAL A 391 26.62 37.75 -62.82
C VAL A 391 25.93 38.43 -64.01
N THR A 392 24.66 38.08 -64.29
CA THR A 392 23.89 38.57 -65.45
C THR A 392 23.90 40.10 -65.55
N PHE A 393 23.87 40.80 -64.42
CA PHE A 393 23.84 42.26 -64.34
C PHE A 393 25.21 42.89 -64.02
N GLY A 394 26.27 42.09 -64.07
CA GLY A 394 27.64 42.51 -63.83
C GLY A 394 28.38 41.60 -62.84
N SER A 395 29.69 41.46 -63.06
CA SER A 395 30.54 40.54 -62.28
C SER A 395 30.93 41.07 -60.90
N GLY A 396 30.51 42.28 -60.53
CA GLY A 396 31.03 42.98 -59.36
C GLY A 396 32.53 43.23 -59.49
N ASP A 397 33.26 42.93 -58.42
CA ASP A 397 34.73 42.88 -58.34
C ASP A 397 35.35 41.66 -59.05
N GLY A 398 34.54 40.78 -59.64
CA GLY A 398 35.00 39.55 -60.29
C GLY A 398 35.29 38.38 -59.35
N SER A 399 35.17 38.55 -58.03
CA SER A 399 35.49 37.50 -57.05
C SER A 399 34.46 37.38 -55.93
N THR A 400 34.30 38.41 -55.10
CA THR A 400 33.51 38.34 -53.86
C THR A 400 32.12 38.94 -53.99
N THR A 401 31.86 39.67 -55.06
CA THR A 401 30.59 40.38 -55.30
C THR A 401 29.98 40.06 -56.65
N PHE A 402 28.71 40.43 -56.82
CA PHE A 402 27.98 40.43 -58.09
C PHE A 402 27.05 41.65 -58.13
N ASN A 403 26.70 42.12 -59.32
CA ASN A 403 25.85 43.30 -59.45
C ASN A 403 24.36 42.92 -59.47
N LEU A 404 23.56 43.75 -58.82
CA LEU A 404 22.11 43.72 -58.95
C LEU A 404 21.68 44.37 -60.28
N PRO A 405 20.46 44.09 -60.77
CA PRO A 405 19.87 44.88 -61.85
C PRO A 405 19.82 46.37 -61.48
N ASP A 406 20.02 47.27 -62.43
CA ASP A 406 19.67 48.69 -62.28
C ASP A 406 18.44 48.99 -63.14
N ILE A 407 17.28 49.11 -62.50
CA ILE A 407 16.00 49.33 -63.19
C ILE A 407 15.47 50.74 -62.98
N ARG A 408 16.29 51.64 -62.46
CA ARG A 408 15.89 53.03 -62.21
C ARG A 408 15.76 53.77 -63.54
N GLY A 409 14.55 54.22 -63.86
CA GLY A 409 14.25 54.93 -65.10
C GLY A 409 13.94 54.03 -66.30
N GLU A 410 14.05 52.71 -66.14
CA GLU A 410 13.82 51.74 -67.21
C GLU A 410 12.35 51.30 -67.28
N PHE A 411 11.87 51.01 -68.50
CA PHE A 411 10.63 50.24 -68.68
C PHE A 411 10.97 48.76 -68.81
N LEU A 412 10.31 47.92 -68.00
CA LEU A 412 10.44 46.48 -68.13
C LEU A 412 9.58 45.96 -69.28
N ARG A 413 10.18 45.16 -70.14
CA ARG A 413 9.49 44.37 -71.17
C ARG A 413 9.63 42.89 -70.86
N GLY A 414 8.62 42.10 -71.20
CA GLY A 414 8.69 40.64 -71.07
C GLY A 414 9.83 40.08 -71.91
N TYR A 415 10.58 39.14 -71.35
CA TYR A 415 11.58 38.38 -72.09
C TYR A 415 10.90 37.54 -73.17
N ASP A 416 11.44 37.52 -74.39
CA ASP A 416 10.79 36.87 -75.54
C ASP A 416 10.61 35.36 -75.34
N ASP A 417 11.61 34.70 -74.73
CA ASP A 417 11.64 33.27 -74.41
C ASP A 417 11.12 32.34 -75.54
N GLY A 418 11.45 32.69 -76.79
CA GLY A 418 11.09 31.90 -77.97
C GLY A 418 9.78 32.28 -78.64
N ARG A 419 9.10 33.36 -78.22
CA ARG A 419 7.87 33.86 -78.85
C ARG A 419 8.12 34.49 -80.24
N GLY A 420 9.34 35.00 -80.50
CA GLY A 420 9.76 35.56 -81.79
C GLY A 420 9.39 37.03 -82.03
N VAL A 421 8.85 37.74 -81.02
CA VAL A 421 8.49 39.17 -81.12
C VAL A 421 9.69 40.08 -80.84
N ASP A 422 10.57 39.67 -79.93
CA ASP A 422 11.81 40.37 -79.57
C ASP A 422 13.00 39.40 -79.66
N SER A 423 13.11 38.72 -80.81
CA SER A 423 14.13 37.71 -81.06
C SER A 423 15.54 38.32 -81.09
N GLY A 424 16.48 37.70 -80.39
CA GLY A 424 17.87 38.17 -80.28
C GLY A 424 18.20 38.96 -79.01
N ARG A 425 17.24 39.12 -78.10
CA ARG A 425 17.46 39.77 -76.79
C ARG A 425 17.71 38.73 -75.72
N SER A 426 18.57 39.07 -74.75
CA SER A 426 18.86 38.25 -73.57
C SER A 426 18.36 38.95 -72.31
N ILE A 427 18.02 38.17 -71.27
CA ILE A 427 17.70 38.72 -69.94
C ILE A 427 18.85 39.64 -69.49
N GLY A 428 18.49 40.82 -68.97
CA GLY A 428 19.45 41.81 -68.47
C GLY A 428 19.98 42.81 -69.49
N THR A 429 19.59 42.71 -70.77
CA THR A 429 20.00 43.68 -71.80
C THR A 429 19.09 44.93 -71.83
N SER A 430 19.67 46.12 -72.02
CA SER A 430 18.93 47.39 -72.14
C SER A 430 18.67 47.77 -73.60
N GLN A 431 17.65 48.59 -73.84
CA GLN A 431 17.28 49.09 -75.15
C GLN A 431 17.03 50.58 -75.03
N SER A 432 17.59 51.38 -75.94
CA SER A 432 17.23 52.79 -76.04
C SER A 432 15.79 52.94 -76.51
N ASP A 433 15.19 54.09 -76.20
CA ASP A 433 13.88 54.43 -76.73
C ASP A 433 13.92 54.44 -78.28
N ALA A 434 12.84 53.95 -78.87
CA ALA A 434 12.69 53.93 -80.31
C ALA A 434 11.24 54.27 -80.67
N PHE A 435 11.08 55.13 -81.68
CA PHE A 435 9.79 55.37 -82.30
C PHE A 435 9.78 54.69 -83.68
N GLN A 436 8.67 54.06 -84.05
CA GLN A 436 8.58 53.49 -85.40
C GLN A 436 8.77 54.58 -86.46
N GLY A 437 9.44 54.23 -87.56
CA GLY A 437 9.52 55.11 -88.72
C GLY A 437 8.11 55.51 -89.16
N HIS A 438 7.86 56.81 -89.26
CA HIS A 438 6.56 57.35 -89.64
C HIS A 438 6.73 58.49 -90.65
N ARG A 439 5.62 58.86 -91.31
CA ARG A 439 5.56 59.94 -92.30
C ARG A 439 4.35 60.80 -92.00
N HIS A 440 4.48 62.11 -92.19
CA HIS A 440 3.36 63.05 -92.10
C HIS A 440 2.81 63.33 -93.50
N ARG A 441 1.48 63.28 -93.65
CA ARG A 441 0.82 63.77 -94.87
C ARG A 441 0.56 65.27 -94.72
N THR A 442 1.30 66.09 -95.44
CA THR A 442 1.06 67.53 -95.48
C THR A 442 -0.05 67.86 -96.49
N THR A 443 -1.09 68.59 -96.09
CA THR A 443 -2.09 69.15 -97.01
C THR A 443 -1.64 70.54 -97.46
N LYS A 444 -1.00 70.65 -98.63
CA LYS A 444 -0.83 71.95 -99.30
C LYS A 444 -2.13 72.32 -100.04
N ARG A 445 -2.55 73.59 -99.96
CA ARG A 445 -3.76 74.13 -100.63
C ARG A 445 -3.63 74.28 -102.17
N TYR A 446 -2.74 73.55 -102.82
CA TYR A 446 -2.59 73.60 -104.28
C TYR A 446 -2.51 72.19 -104.91
N ASN A 447 -3.24 72.04 -106.02
CA ASN A 447 -3.69 70.80 -106.63
C ASN A 447 -2.57 70.07 -107.39
N SER A 448 -1.70 69.31 -106.71
CA SER A 448 -0.77 68.35 -107.34
C SER A 448 -0.38 67.24 -106.37
N ALA A 449 -0.59 65.98 -106.78
CA ALA A 449 -0.24 64.78 -106.01
C ALA A 449 1.27 64.53 -106.09
N ILE A 450 1.98 64.54 -104.95
CA ILE A 450 3.40 64.15 -104.90
C ILE A 450 3.68 63.35 -103.62
N SER A 451 4.28 62.16 -103.80
CA SER A 451 4.91 61.31 -102.79
C SER A 451 6.42 61.36 -103.03
N GLY A 452 7.19 61.96 -102.11
CA GLY A 452 8.65 62.11 -102.23
C GLY A 452 9.22 63.32 -101.47
N THR A 453 10.54 63.36 -101.33
CA THR A 453 11.34 64.43 -100.70
C THR A 453 10.97 65.80 -101.27
N ILE A 454 10.63 66.76 -100.40
CA ILE A 454 10.25 68.12 -100.79
C ILE A 454 11.48 68.84 -101.37
N GLY A 455 11.59 68.89 -102.70
CA GLY A 455 12.40 69.88 -103.42
C GLY A 455 11.64 71.21 -103.56
N PRO A 456 12.32 72.32 -103.87
CA PRO A 456 11.71 73.65 -103.89
C PRO A 456 10.57 73.74 -104.90
N VAL A 457 9.44 74.33 -104.48
CA VAL A 457 8.30 74.64 -105.35
C VAL A 457 8.62 75.94 -106.09
N TYR A 458 8.64 75.92 -107.42
CA TYR A 458 8.83 77.12 -108.26
C TYR A 458 7.56 77.97 -108.30
N ARG A 459 7.67 79.26 -107.99
CA ARG A 459 6.58 80.24 -108.18
C ARG A 459 6.58 80.77 -109.62
N PRO A 460 5.44 81.24 -110.17
CA PRO A 460 5.34 81.80 -111.52
C PRO A 460 6.22 83.04 -111.75
N ASP A 461 6.68 83.69 -110.68
CA ASP A 461 7.59 84.84 -110.69
C ASP A 461 9.08 84.47 -110.73
N GLY A 462 9.41 83.17 -110.80
CA GLY A 462 10.79 82.70 -110.88
C GLY A 462 11.56 82.70 -109.55
N SER A 463 10.92 83.01 -108.42
CA SER A 463 11.54 82.90 -107.10
C SER A 463 11.56 81.46 -106.58
N ILE A 464 12.68 81.06 -105.96
CA ILE A 464 12.83 79.78 -105.26
C ILE A 464 12.15 79.93 -103.88
N SER A 465 11.18 79.07 -103.57
CA SER A 465 10.52 78.99 -102.26
C SER A 465 11.49 78.45 -101.22
N ASP A 466 12.15 79.31 -100.46
CA ASP A 466 13.02 78.90 -99.37
C ASP A 466 12.22 78.46 -98.14
N ASP A 467 12.52 77.25 -97.68
CA ASP A 467 11.98 76.48 -96.56
C ASP A 467 10.50 76.66 -96.16
N THR A 468 9.71 75.60 -96.39
CA THR A 468 8.55 75.37 -95.52
C THR A 468 9.13 74.92 -94.18
N LEU A 469 9.52 75.87 -93.32
CA LEU A 469 10.03 75.57 -91.97
C LEU A 469 8.97 74.70 -91.28
N LEU A 470 9.33 73.44 -90.99
CA LEU A 470 8.58 72.64 -90.03
C LEU A 470 8.77 73.32 -88.68
N THR A 471 7.75 74.06 -88.25
CA THR A 471 7.69 74.67 -86.92
C THR A 471 7.31 73.62 -85.87
N ASP A 472 7.40 74.00 -84.59
CA ASP A 472 6.98 73.16 -83.48
C ASP A 472 5.58 72.55 -83.70
N PRO A 473 5.34 71.31 -83.24
CA PRO A 473 4.06 70.66 -83.38
C PRO A 473 2.96 71.46 -82.66
N ILE A 474 1.93 71.86 -83.39
CA ILE A 474 0.77 72.59 -82.87
C ILE A 474 -0.42 71.65 -82.61
N SER A 475 -1.35 72.11 -81.76
CA SER A 475 -2.62 71.39 -81.50
C SER A 475 -3.43 71.18 -82.78
N ASP A 476 -4.04 70.01 -82.92
CA ASP A 476 -5.00 69.69 -83.99
C ASP A 476 -6.44 70.12 -83.65
N GLY A 477 -6.64 70.73 -82.47
CA GLY A 477 -7.94 71.19 -81.96
C GLY A 477 -8.79 70.10 -81.31
N VAL A 478 -8.42 68.82 -81.42
CA VAL A 478 -9.18 67.68 -80.88
C VAL A 478 -8.44 67.00 -79.73
N ASN A 479 -7.12 66.82 -79.86
CA ASN A 479 -6.26 66.09 -78.93
C ASN A 479 -5.41 66.99 -78.02
N GLY A 480 -5.61 68.31 -78.11
CA GLY A 480 -4.91 69.33 -77.33
C GLY A 480 -3.47 69.61 -77.81
N THR A 481 -2.76 70.46 -77.08
CA THR A 481 -1.36 70.80 -77.39
C THR A 481 -0.47 69.54 -77.28
N PRO A 482 0.33 69.22 -78.30
CA PRO A 482 1.24 68.08 -78.26
C PRO A 482 2.18 68.14 -77.06
N ARG A 483 2.27 67.04 -76.32
CA ARG A 483 3.24 66.89 -75.22
C ARG A 483 4.60 66.51 -75.81
N VAL A 484 5.57 67.41 -75.70
CA VAL A 484 6.96 67.18 -76.13
C VAL A 484 7.89 67.13 -74.91
N ALA A 485 8.93 66.31 -75.00
CA ALA A 485 9.97 66.18 -73.99
C ALA A 485 11.28 65.73 -74.67
N SER A 486 12.40 65.81 -73.96
CA SER A 486 13.70 65.30 -74.45
C SER A 486 13.76 63.77 -74.57
N GLU A 487 12.76 63.06 -74.04
CA GLU A 487 12.65 61.60 -74.04
C GLU A 487 11.20 61.21 -74.40
N THR A 488 11.04 60.23 -75.29
CA THR A 488 9.72 59.71 -75.63
C THR A 488 9.26 58.75 -74.53
N ARG A 489 8.17 59.08 -73.82
CA ARG A 489 7.59 58.20 -72.79
C ARG A 489 6.07 58.31 -72.69
N PRO A 490 5.37 57.21 -72.41
CA PRO A 490 3.98 57.27 -71.97
C PRO A 490 3.89 57.88 -70.55
N ARG A 491 2.67 58.19 -70.11
CA ARG A 491 2.45 58.58 -68.71
C ARG A 491 2.87 57.44 -67.78
N ASN A 492 3.59 57.76 -66.72
CA ASN A 492 4.13 56.78 -65.77
C ASN A 492 4.15 57.32 -64.33
N ILE A 493 4.40 56.43 -63.36
CA ILE A 493 4.63 56.73 -61.94
C ILE A 493 5.92 56.03 -61.50
N ALA A 494 6.71 56.69 -60.65
CA ALA A 494 7.95 56.13 -60.11
C ALA A 494 7.68 55.32 -58.83
N LEU A 495 8.13 54.06 -58.79
CA LEU A 495 8.08 53.17 -57.63
C LEU A 495 9.49 52.61 -57.33
N MET A 496 9.75 52.21 -56.09
CA MET A 496 11.03 51.62 -55.72
C MET A 496 11.10 50.16 -56.17
N GLY A 497 11.97 49.88 -57.14
CA GLY A 497 12.29 48.52 -57.57
C GLY A 497 13.18 47.80 -56.55
N CYS A 498 12.72 46.67 -56.05
CA CYS A 498 13.46 45.86 -55.08
C CYS A 498 13.52 44.40 -55.52
N ILE A 499 14.67 43.75 -55.34
CA ILE A 499 14.93 42.34 -55.67
C ILE A 499 14.98 41.48 -54.40
N LYS A 500 14.30 40.34 -54.41
CA LYS A 500 14.28 39.38 -53.30
C LYS A 500 15.63 38.68 -53.18
N TYR A 501 16.20 38.60 -51.97
CA TYR A 501 17.45 37.88 -51.69
C TYR A 501 17.29 36.69 -50.76
#